data_AF-A0A369P4T8-F1
#
_entry.id   AF-A0A369P4T8-F1
#
_cell.length_a   1.000
_cell.length_b   1.000
_cell.length_c   1.000
_cell.angle_alpha   90.00
_cell.angle_beta   90.00
_cell.angle_gamma   90.00
#
_symmetry.space_group_name_H-M   'P 1'
#
loop_
_entity.id
_entity.type
_entity.pdbx_description
1 polymer ?
#
loop_
_entity_poly.entity_id
_entity_poly.type
_entity_poly.pdbx_seq_one_letter_code
_entity_poly.pdbx_strand_id
1 'polypeptide(L)'
;MERHPKQIHVRMSEDEVARAKALARILGMTLSDLIRTLLQMPTSSVGEGGNLIVIDRVTALKLSREMRRWGHHYNQAVHALNPIAYYLRANDMDTSDVLEELDRTSARLAAMQPGIEALRCEAEAISERSIAGIGR
;
A
#
# COMPACT_ATOMS: atom_id res chain seq x y z
N MET A 1 21.60 11.14 -20.32
CA MET A 1 22.36 10.77 -19.12
C MET A 1 22.08 9.29 -18.84
N GLU A 2 23.09 8.42 -18.83
CA GLU A 2 22.87 7.00 -18.56
C GLU A 2 22.34 6.77 -17.14
N ARG A 3 21.33 5.92 -16.99
CA ARG A 3 20.63 5.68 -15.72
C ARG A 3 21.49 4.93 -14.69
N HIS A 4 22.42 4.08 -15.15
CA HIS A 4 23.29 3.26 -14.31
C HIS A 4 24.73 3.24 -14.87
N PRO A 5 25.56 4.26 -14.57
CA PRO A 5 26.86 4.44 -15.20
C PRO A 5 27.98 3.56 -14.63
N LYS A 6 27.73 2.81 -13.54
CA LYS A 6 28.74 2.00 -12.84
C LYS A 6 28.45 0.50 -13.01
N GLN A 7 29.51 -0.30 -13.11
CA GLN A 7 29.46 -1.76 -13.24
C GLN A 7 30.01 -2.44 -11.99
N ILE A 8 29.46 -3.61 -11.67
CA ILE A 8 29.92 -4.51 -10.61
C ILE A 8 30.21 -5.86 -11.25
N HIS A 9 31.38 -6.43 -10.97
CA HIS A 9 31.78 -7.75 -11.43
C HIS A 9 31.71 -8.72 -10.25
N VAL A 10 30.99 -9.83 -10.43
CA VAL A 10 30.84 -10.89 -9.42
C VAL A 10 31.24 -12.21 -10.05
N ARG A 11 32.10 -12.97 -9.37
CA ARG A 11 32.40 -14.34 -9.75
C ARG A 11 31.29 -15.24 -9.24
N MET A 12 30.75 -16.06 -10.14
CA MET A 12 29.67 -17.00 -9.84
C MET A 12 29.95 -18.30 -10.60
N SER A 13 29.56 -19.41 -10.00
CA SER A 13 29.48 -20.71 -10.67
C SER A 13 28.38 -20.71 -11.74
N GLU A 14 28.46 -21.66 -12.68
CA GLU A 14 27.43 -21.81 -13.72
C GLU A 14 26.04 -22.04 -13.12
N ASP A 15 25.95 -22.84 -12.07
CA ASP A 15 24.70 -23.14 -11.38
C ASP A 15 24.09 -21.91 -10.71
N GLU A 16 24.90 -21.05 -10.09
CA GLU A 16 24.44 -19.79 -9.50
C GLU A 16 23.87 -18.85 -10.55
N VAL A 17 24.55 -18.73 -11.70
CA VAL A 17 24.08 -17.92 -12.83
C VAL A 17 22.77 -18.48 -13.39
N ALA A 18 22.66 -19.81 -13.54
CA ALA A 18 21.46 -20.47 -14.01
C ALA A 18 20.27 -20.21 -13.07
N ARG A 19 20.46 -20.37 -11.76
CA ARG A 19 19.44 -20.08 -10.74
C ARG A 19 18.99 -18.62 -10.77
N ALA A 20 19.92 -17.67 -10.83
CA ALA A 20 19.60 -16.25 -10.88
C ALA A 20 18.80 -15.88 -12.14
N LYS A 21 19.18 -16.43 -13.30
CA LYS A 21 18.44 -16.23 -14.56
C LYS A 21 17.03 -16.85 -14.52
N ALA A 22 16.89 -18.04 -13.94
CA ALA A 22 15.59 -18.68 -13.78
C ALA A 22 14.67 -17.85 -12.88
N LEU A 23 15.19 -17.38 -11.73
CA LEU A 23 14.45 -16.52 -10.81
C LEU A 23 14.02 -15.20 -11.47
N ALA A 24 14.93 -14.54 -12.20
CA ALA A 24 14.61 -13.32 -12.92
C ALA A 24 13.47 -13.54 -13.93
N ARG A 25 13.47 -14.67 -14.64
CA ARG A 25 12.43 -15.03 -15.60
C ARG A 25 11.07 -15.25 -14.93
N ILE A 26 11.04 -15.99 -13.81
CA ILE A 26 9.81 -16.23 -13.04
C ILE A 26 9.20 -14.91 -12.58
N LEU A 27 10.04 -13.95 -12.16
CA LEU A 27 9.63 -12.64 -11.68
C LEU A 27 9.39 -11.60 -12.81
N GLY A 28 9.56 -11.96 -14.08
CA GLY A 28 9.41 -11.02 -15.21
C GLY A 28 10.44 -9.88 -15.22
N MET A 29 11.61 -10.11 -14.64
CA MET A 29 12.71 -9.14 -14.48
C MET A 29 13.88 -9.46 -15.41
N THR A 30 14.67 -8.43 -15.74
CA THR A 30 16.03 -8.68 -16.26
C THR A 30 16.93 -9.13 -15.11
N LEU A 31 18.06 -9.80 -15.42
CA LEU A 31 19.02 -10.19 -14.39
C LEU A 31 19.57 -8.96 -13.63
N SER A 32 19.78 -7.84 -14.33
CA SER A 32 20.20 -6.59 -13.70
C SER A 32 19.11 -5.98 -12.81
N ASP A 33 17.82 -6.07 -13.20
CA ASP A 33 16.71 -5.63 -12.36
C ASP A 33 16.64 -6.46 -11.07
N LEU A 34 16.79 -7.79 -11.18
CA LEU A 34 16.83 -8.68 -10.02
C LEU A 34 17.96 -8.29 -9.06
N ILE A 35 19.18 -8.12 -9.57
CA ILE A 35 20.34 -7.73 -8.73
C ILE A 35 20.10 -6.37 -8.06
N ARG A 36 19.65 -5.36 -8.81
CA ARG A 36 19.35 -4.03 -8.25
C ARG A 36 18.24 -4.06 -7.22
N THR A 37 17.28 -4.96 -7.36
CA THR A 37 16.19 -5.16 -6.40
C THR A 37 16.75 -5.76 -5.12
N LEU A 38 17.55 -6.83 -5.21
CA LEU A 38 18.18 -7.45 -4.04
C LEU A 38 19.13 -6.50 -3.31
N LEU A 39 19.86 -5.64 -4.04
CA LEU A 39 20.75 -4.63 -3.45
C LEU A 39 20.01 -3.52 -2.68
N GLN A 40 18.69 -3.36 -2.85
CA GLN A 40 17.89 -2.43 -2.06
C GLN A 40 17.50 -3.00 -0.69
N MET A 41 17.83 -4.26 -0.40
CA MET A 41 17.55 -4.87 0.90
C MET A 41 18.38 -4.19 2.00
N PRO A 42 17.74 -3.68 3.07
CA PRO A 42 18.42 -3.13 4.23
C PRO A 42 19.35 -4.16 4.86
N THR A 43 20.51 -3.70 5.32
CA THR A 43 21.49 -4.55 6.00
C THR A 43 20.92 -5.21 7.25
N SER A 44 19.98 -4.56 7.95
CA SER A 44 19.24 -5.11 9.09
C SER A 44 18.37 -6.31 8.72
N SER A 45 18.00 -6.48 7.45
CA SER A 45 17.22 -7.62 6.95
C SER A 45 18.10 -8.75 6.39
N VAL A 46 19.42 -8.52 6.28
CA VAL A 46 20.38 -9.52 5.80
C VAL A 46 20.75 -10.44 6.97
N GLY A 47 20.26 -11.69 6.95
CA GLY A 47 20.64 -12.74 7.92
C GLY A 47 19.46 -13.33 8.69
N GLU A 48 18.36 -12.59 8.83
CA GLU A 48 17.16 -13.03 9.59
C GLU A 48 16.05 -13.62 8.70
N GLY A 49 16.34 -13.93 7.43
CA GLY A 49 15.32 -14.35 6.47
C GLY A 49 14.38 -13.21 6.07
N GLY A 50 14.89 -11.99 6.00
CA GLY A 50 14.11 -10.79 5.67
C GLY A 50 13.34 -10.91 4.36
N ASN A 51 12.07 -10.51 4.39
CA ASN A 51 11.20 -10.47 3.22
C ASN A 51 11.35 -9.14 2.47
N LEU A 52 11.74 -9.20 1.20
CA LEU A 52 11.79 -8.04 0.31
C LEU A 52 10.50 -7.96 -0.51
N ILE A 53 9.72 -6.89 -0.33
CA ILE A 53 8.55 -6.62 -1.16
C ILE A 53 8.99 -5.72 -2.31
N VAL A 54 8.68 -6.13 -3.53
CA VAL A 54 9.01 -5.38 -4.74
C VAL A 54 7.75 -4.73 -5.28
N ILE A 55 7.73 -3.41 -5.33
CA ILE A 55 6.59 -2.64 -5.84
C ILE A 55 7.07 -1.84 -7.05
N ASP A 56 6.47 -2.09 -8.22
CA ASP A 56 6.73 -1.27 -9.40
C ASP A 56 6.06 0.12 -9.28
N ARG A 57 6.56 1.09 -10.03
CA ARG A 57 6.07 2.48 -9.98
C ARG A 57 4.60 2.61 -10.35
N VAL A 58 4.09 1.81 -11.28
CA VAL A 58 2.69 1.85 -11.72
C VAL A 58 1.79 1.33 -10.60
N THR A 59 2.18 0.24 -9.95
CA THR A 59 1.48 -0.34 -8.82
C THR A 59 1.50 0.60 -7.62
N ALA A 60 2.63 1.21 -7.29
CA ALA A 60 2.72 2.24 -6.25
C ALA A 60 1.78 3.44 -6.53
N LEU A 61 1.71 3.89 -7.78
CA LEU A 61 0.78 4.96 -8.18
C LEU A 61 -0.69 4.54 -8.06
N LYS A 62 -1.03 3.30 -8.43
CA LYS A 62 -2.40 2.77 -8.26
C LYS A 62 -2.80 2.71 -6.79
N LEU A 63 -1.93 2.18 -5.93
CA LEU A 63 -2.14 2.16 -4.47
C LEU A 63 -2.36 3.57 -3.92
N SER A 64 -1.52 4.52 -4.31
CA SER A 64 -1.65 5.93 -3.89
C SER A 64 -2.95 6.60 -4.35
N ARG A 65 -3.48 6.21 -5.51
CA ARG A 65 -4.78 6.70 -6.01
C ARG A 65 -5.94 6.11 -5.22
N GLU A 66 -5.91 4.81 -4.97
CA GLU A 66 -6.94 4.15 -4.15
C GLU A 66 -6.97 4.71 -2.74
N MET A 67 -5.81 4.90 -2.08
CA MET A 67 -5.75 5.54 -0.76
C MET A 67 -6.41 6.92 -0.73
N ARG A 68 -6.19 7.75 -1.76
CA ARG A 68 -6.86 9.07 -1.88
C ARG A 68 -8.37 8.93 -2.06
N ARG A 69 -8.81 7.95 -2.84
CA ARG A 69 -10.23 7.69 -3.06
C ARG A 69 -10.93 7.27 -1.77
N TRP A 70 -10.32 6.39 -0.99
CA TRP A 70 -10.79 6.03 0.35
C TRP A 70 -10.88 7.23 1.29
N GLY A 71 -9.85 8.09 1.30
CA GLY A 71 -9.88 9.35 2.07
C GLY A 71 -11.03 10.27 1.65
N HIS A 72 -11.34 10.35 0.36
CA HIS A 72 -12.47 11.13 -0.13
C HIS A 72 -13.82 10.55 0.32
N HIS A 73 -14.00 9.23 0.25
CA HIS A 73 -15.21 8.56 0.75
C HIS A 73 -15.40 8.76 2.26
N TYR A 74 -14.33 8.68 3.05
CA TYR A 74 -14.38 9.01 4.48
C TYR A 74 -14.81 10.46 4.71
N ASN A 75 -14.21 11.41 4.00
CA ASN A 75 -14.54 12.82 4.16
C ASN A 75 -15.98 13.13 3.74
N GLN A 76 -16.51 12.46 2.71
CA GLN A 76 -17.92 12.54 2.33
C GLN A 76 -18.85 12.03 3.45
N ALA A 77 -18.51 10.91 4.09
CA ALA A 77 -19.28 10.39 5.22
C ALA A 77 -19.31 11.39 6.39
N VAL A 78 -18.16 12.00 6.72
CA VAL A 78 -18.07 13.06 7.75
C VAL A 78 -18.89 14.30 7.35
N HIS A 79 -18.82 14.71 6.09
CA HIS A 79 -19.61 15.84 5.61
C HIS A 79 -21.12 15.57 5.60
N ALA A 80 -21.56 14.33 5.43
CA ALA A 80 -22.97 13.95 5.57
C ALA A 80 -23.42 13.98 7.04
N LEU A 81 -22.51 13.71 7.98
CA LEU A 81 -22.78 13.76 9.43
C LEU A 81 -22.86 15.18 10.00
N ASN A 82 -22.09 16.13 9.44
CA ASN A 82 -22.03 17.50 9.98
C ASN A 82 -23.39 18.24 9.95
N PRO A 83 -24.22 18.15 8.90
CA PRO A 83 -25.57 18.69 8.89
C PRO A 83 -26.48 18.05 9.95
N ILE A 84 -26.41 16.73 10.14
CA ILE A 84 -27.17 16.02 11.18
C ILE A 84 -26.79 16.57 12.55
N ALA A 85 -25.49 16.76 12.82
CA ALA A 85 -25.00 17.37 14.05
C ALA A 85 -25.41 18.84 14.20
N TYR A 86 -25.48 19.60 13.11
CA TYR A 86 -25.92 21.00 13.10
C TYR A 86 -27.41 21.12 13.43
N TYR A 87 -28.27 20.36 12.77
CA TYR A 87 -29.72 20.39 12.99
C TYR A 87 -30.14 19.85 14.37
N LEU A 88 -29.43 18.85 14.88
CA LEU A 88 -29.50 18.41 16.28
C LEU A 88 -29.24 19.54 17.27
N ARG A 89 -28.25 20.39 16.97
CA ARG A 89 -27.83 21.49 17.86
C ARG A 89 -28.74 22.72 17.72
N ALA A 90 -29.33 22.93 16.54
CA ALA A 90 -30.24 24.02 16.23
C ALA A 90 -31.69 23.76 16.62
N ASN A 91 -32.04 22.51 16.99
CA ASN A 91 -33.38 22.07 17.41
C ASN A 91 -34.46 22.26 16.31
N ASP A 92 -34.05 22.18 15.05
CA ASP A 92 -34.83 22.59 13.85
C ASP A 92 -35.19 21.39 12.96
N MET A 93 -35.23 20.18 13.53
CA MET A 93 -35.59 18.94 12.84
C MET A 93 -36.34 18.01 13.80
N ASP A 94 -37.31 17.24 13.30
CA ASP A 94 -38.05 16.30 14.13
C ASP A 94 -37.09 15.21 14.67
N THR A 95 -37.24 14.85 15.94
CA THR A 95 -36.30 13.98 16.66
C THR A 95 -36.23 12.60 16.01
N SER A 96 -37.34 12.14 15.43
CA SER A 96 -37.42 10.86 14.72
C SER A 96 -36.52 10.82 13.47
N ASP A 97 -36.56 11.87 12.64
CA ASP A 97 -35.81 11.93 11.38
C ASP A 97 -34.30 12.00 11.62
N VAL A 98 -33.91 12.70 12.67
CA VAL A 98 -32.52 12.78 13.14
C VAL A 98 -31.99 11.41 13.57
N LEU A 99 -32.76 10.68 14.38
CA LEU A 99 -32.35 9.38 14.89
C LEU A 99 -32.22 8.36 13.77
N GLU A 100 -33.12 8.39 12.78
CA GLU A 100 -33.06 7.49 11.63
C GLU A 100 -31.82 7.73 10.76
N GLU A 101 -31.49 8.98 10.45
CA GLU A 101 -30.29 9.30 9.66
C GLU A 101 -28.98 9.08 10.44
N LEU A 102 -29.00 9.27 11.76
CA LEU A 102 -27.88 8.91 12.63
C LEU A 102 -27.64 7.39 12.64
N ASP A 103 -28.69 6.58 12.73
CA ASP A 103 -28.60 5.12 12.70
C ASP A 103 -28.10 4.63 11.33
N ARG A 104 -28.63 5.15 10.23
CA ARG A 104 -28.14 4.81 8.88
C ARG A 104 -26.67 5.14 8.70
N THR A 105 -26.24 6.30 9.19
CA THR A 105 -24.85 6.72 9.00
C THR A 105 -23.91 5.95 9.92
N SER A 106 -24.33 5.67 11.15
CA SER A 106 -23.60 4.81 12.10
C SER A 106 -23.45 3.39 11.56
N ALA A 107 -24.51 2.82 10.97
CA ALA A 107 -24.46 1.50 10.35
C ALA A 107 -23.50 1.46 9.15
N ARG A 108 -23.47 2.51 8.32
CA ARG A 108 -22.52 2.62 7.19
C ARG A 108 -21.07 2.74 7.65
N LEU A 109 -20.81 3.53 8.69
CA LEU A 109 -19.47 3.63 9.28
C LEU A 109 -19.02 2.32 9.93
N ALA A 110 -19.92 1.66 10.68
CA ALA A 110 -19.64 0.35 11.26
C ALA A 110 -19.32 -0.70 10.20
N ALA A 111 -20.00 -0.66 9.04
CA ALA A 111 -19.73 -1.56 7.93
C ALA A 111 -18.38 -1.27 7.23
N MET A 112 -17.87 -0.03 7.30
CA MET A 112 -16.56 0.34 6.76
C MET A 112 -15.39 -0.09 7.66
N GLN A 113 -15.62 -0.15 8.98
CA GLN A 113 -14.58 -0.39 9.98
C GLN A 113 -13.75 -1.66 9.74
N PRO A 114 -14.33 -2.83 9.38
CA PRO A 114 -13.55 -4.03 9.11
C PRO A 114 -12.63 -3.89 7.89
N GLY A 115 -13.08 -3.17 6.86
CA GLY A 115 -12.27 -2.92 5.65
C GLY A 115 -11.12 -1.96 5.93
N ILE A 116 -11.35 -0.93 6.75
CA ILE A 116 -10.30 -0.01 7.21
C ILE A 116 -9.27 -0.77 8.05
N GLU A 117 -9.72 -1.63 8.96
CA GLU A 117 -8.85 -2.41 9.83
C GLU A 117 -8.01 -3.41 9.03
N ALA A 118 -8.61 -4.13 8.08
CA ALA A 118 -7.89 -5.03 7.20
C ALA A 118 -6.82 -4.30 6.37
N LEU A 119 -7.19 -3.15 5.78
CA LEU A 119 -6.24 -2.30 5.05
C LEU A 119 -5.11 -1.79 5.94
N ARG A 120 -5.41 -1.43 7.19
CA ARG A 120 -4.41 -1.00 8.17
C ARG A 120 -3.44 -2.12 8.49
N CYS A 121 -3.94 -3.32 8.81
CA CYS A 121 -3.09 -4.48 9.09
C CYS A 121 -2.19 -4.84 7.91
N GLU A 122 -2.71 -4.83 6.68
CA GLU A 122 -1.90 -5.08 5.48
C GLU A 122 -0.86 -3.97 5.27
N ALA A 123 -1.23 -2.71 5.47
CA ALA A 123 -0.32 -1.58 5.35
C ALA A 123 0.79 -1.61 6.41
N GLU A 124 0.46 -1.95 7.66
CA GLU A 124 1.43 -2.13 8.74
C GLU A 124 2.39 -3.28 8.42
N ALA A 125 1.87 -4.43 8.00
CA ALA A 125 2.67 -5.58 7.60
C ALA A 125 3.59 -5.29 6.40
N ILE A 126 3.20 -4.38 5.50
CA ILE A 126 4.06 -3.89 4.42
C ILE A 126 5.08 -2.86 4.95
N SER A 127 4.70 -2.00 5.89
CA SER A 127 5.55 -0.94 6.44
C SER A 127 6.72 -1.47 7.29
N GLU A 128 6.52 -2.62 7.94
CA GLU A 128 7.56 -3.34 8.70
C GLU A 128 8.54 -4.08 7.78
N ARG A 129 8.25 -4.14 6.47
CA ARG A 129 9.06 -4.85 5.48
C ARG A 129 9.86 -3.88 4.63
N SER A 130 10.93 -4.42 4.08
CA SER A 130 11.80 -3.69 3.18
C SER A 130 11.12 -3.56 1.81
N ILE A 131 10.93 -2.33 1.34
CA ILE A 131 10.35 -2.05 0.02
C ILE A 131 11.47 -1.75 -0.97
N ALA A 132 11.51 -2.52 -2.06
CA ALA A 132 12.35 -2.22 -3.22
C ALA A 132 11.51 -1.65 -4.36
N GLY A 133 11.98 -0.54 -4.94
CA GLY A 133 11.43 0.03 -6.15
C GLY A 133 12.07 -0.57 -7.39
N ILE A 134 11.25 -0.98 -8.36
CA ILE A 134 11.76 -1.28 -9.70
C ILE A 134 11.88 0.05 -10.45
N GLY A 135 13.11 0.51 -10.63
CA GLY A 135 13.41 1.65 -11.49
C GLY A 135 13.15 1.30 -12.96
N ARG A 136 11.89 1.37 -13.40
CA ARG A 136 11.51 1.55 -14.80
C ARG A 136 10.99 2.97 -14.98
#